data_AF-A0A432UYT9-F1
#
_entry.id   AF-A0A432UYT9-F1
#
_cell.length_a   1.000
_cell.length_b   1.000
_cell.length_c   1.000
_cell.angle_alpha   90.00
_cell.angle_beta   90.00
_cell.angle_gamma   90.00
#
_symmetry.space_group_name_H-M   'P 1'
#
loop_
_entity.id
_entity.type
_entity.pdbx_description
1 polymer ?
#
loop_
_entity_poly.entity_id
_entity_poly.type
_entity_poly.pdbx_seq_one_letter_code
_entity_poly.pdbx_strand_id
1 'polypeptide(L)'
;HLMENASRAFLDAVGKSMRQIRKAVGSSVIDPKLLTYAERLQYEGFLRRQETNEAIMELSKQGVPIKQIVKRTGHSRKLVRSVLRGQRSDVFRVRQSSIEEWLPWLDSRWTQGAHNASA
;
A
#
# COMPACT_ATOMS: atom_id res chain seq x y z
N HIS A 1 -8.95 -32.25 -6.45
CA HIS A 1 -7.78 -31.95 -7.29
C HIS A 1 -8.03 -30.92 -8.40
N LEU A 2 -8.94 -31.15 -9.36
CA LEU A 2 -9.17 -30.18 -10.47
C LEU A 2 -9.72 -28.82 -9.97
N MET A 3 -10.73 -28.86 -9.08
CA MET A 3 -11.35 -27.65 -8.50
C MET A 3 -10.41 -26.89 -7.54
N GLU A 4 -9.53 -27.58 -6.81
CA GLU A 4 -8.51 -26.93 -5.98
C GLU A 4 -7.46 -26.21 -6.82
N ASN A 5 -7.02 -26.83 -7.93
CA ASN A 5 -6.07 -26.21 -8.85
C ASN A 5 -6.69 -25.00 -9.58
N ALA A 6 -7.94 -25.12 -10.02
CA ALA A 6 -8.68 -24.00 -10.60
C ALA A 6 -8.86 -22.85 -9.61
N SER A 7 -9.19 -23.15 -8.34
CA SER A 7 -9.34 -22.14 -7.29
C SER A 7 -8.01 -21.45 -6.97
N ARG A 8 -6.90 -22.19 -6.91
CA ARG A 8 -5.56 -21.60 -6.70
C ARG A 8 -5.12 -20.74 -7.89
N ALA A 9 -5.33 -21.21 -9.11
CA ALA A 9 -4.99 -20.45 -10.32
C ALA A 9 -5.82 -19.16 -10.41
N PHE A 10 -7.10 -19.23 -10.03
CA PHE A 10 -7.96 -18.06 -9.95
C PHE A 10 -7.48 -17.07 -8.88
N LEU A 11 -7.16 -17.52 -7.67
CA LEU A 11 -6.63 -16.66 -6.60
C LEU A 11 -5.29 -16.02 -6.97
N ASP A 12 -4.42 -16.75 -7.67
CA ASP A 12 -3.14 -16.22 -8.17
C ASP A 12 -3.36 -15.14 -9.25
N ALA A 13 -4.30 -15.38 -10.18
CA ALA A 13 -4.69 -14.39 -11.20
C ALA A 13 -5.31 -13.13 -10.57
N VAL A 14 -6.22 -13.30 -9.61
CA VAL A 14 -6.83 -12.19 -8.85
C VAL A 14 -5.75 -11.42 -8.09
N GLY A 15 -4.84 -12.12 -7.41
CA GLY A 15 -3.69 -11.53 -6.70
C GLY A 15 -2.84 -10.65 -7.60
N LYS A 16 -2.50 -11.12 -8.81
CA LYS A 16 -1.75 -10.33 -9.81
C LYS A 16 -2.50 -9.08 -10.28
N SER A 17 -3.83 -9.14 -10.34
CA SER A 17 -4.67 -8.03 -10.79
C SER A 17 -5.12 -7.07 -9.68
N MET A 18 -4.82 -7.35 -8.40
CA MET A 18 -5.29 -6.55 -7.26
C MET A 18 -4.91 -5.06 -7.32
N ARG A 19 -3.79 -4.71 -7.98
CA ARG A 19 -3.42 -3.31 -8.22
C ARG A 19 -4.41 -2.58 -9.14
N GLN A 20 -4.79 -3.22 -10.24
CA GLN A 20 -5.77 -2.67 -11.20
C GLN A 20 -7.17 -2.65 -10.59
N ILE A 21 -7.54 -3.71 -9.88
CA ILE A 21 -8.82 -3.80 -9.17
C ILE A 21 -8.94 -2.65 -8.15
N ARG A 22 -7.91 -2.37 -7.35
CA ARG A 22 -7.91 -1.23 -6.42
C ARG A 22 -8.03 0.12 -7.13
N LYS A 23 -7.33 0.32 -8.24
CA LYS A 23 -7.42 1.55 -9.03
C LYS A 23 -8.84 1.78 -9.57
N ALA A 24 -9.53 0.71 -9.95
CA ALA A 24 -10.89 0.77 -10.48
C ALA A 24 -11.98 0.86 -9.40
N VAL A 25 -11.83 0.14 -8.29
CA VAL A 25 -12.87 -0.01 -7.25
C VAL A 25 -12.81 1.10 -6.20
N GLY A 26 -11.66 1.75 -6.00
CA GLY A 26 -11.53 2.90 -5.08
C GLY A 26 -11.81 2.60 -3.60
N SER A 27 -12.03 1.34 -3.22
CA SER A 27 -12.53 0.96 -1.89
C SER A 27 -11.46 0.42 -0.94
N SER A 28 -11.65 0.76 0.33
CA SER A 28 -10.72 0.81 1.47
C SER A 28 -10.61 -0.48 2.29
N VAL A 29 -11.34 -1.54 1.94
CA VAL A 29 -11.33 -2.81 2.69
C VAL A 29 -10.47 -3.83 1.94
N ILE A 30 -9.26 -4.03 2.44
CA ILE A 30 -8.27 -4.93 1.86
C ILE A 30 -8.19 -6.16 2.75
N ASP A 31 -8.56 -7.33 2.22
CA ASP A 31 -8.27 -8.60 2.91
C ASP A 31 -6.76 -8.88 2.81
N PRO A 32 -6.01 -8.87 3.93
CA PRO A 32 -4.56 -9.11 3.92
C PRO A 32 -4.20 -10.49 3.36
N LYS A 33 -5.11 -11.46 3.39
CA LYS A 33 -4.87 -12.81 2.86
C LYS A 33 -4.71 -12.80 1.34
N LEU A 34 -5.34 -11.86 0.65
CA LEU A 34 -5.27 -11.69 -0.80
C LEU A 34 -4.07 -10.84 -1.27
N LEU A 35 -3.32 -10.26 -0.33
CA LEU A 35 -2.14 -9.47 -0.63
C LEU A 35 -0.93 -10.36 -0.89
N THR A 36 -0.12 -9.98 -1.88
CA THR A 36 1.24 -10.51 -2.04
C THR A 36 2.10 -10.13 -0.84
N TYR A 37 3.22 -10.84 -0.62
CA TYR A 37 4.11 -10.56 0.51
C TYR A 37 4.59 -9.09 0.56
N ALA A 38 4.97 -8.52 -0.59
CA ALA A 38 5.38 -7.12 -0.69
C ALA A 38 4.23 -6.15 -0.33
N GLU A 39 3.00 -6.47 -0.71
CA GLU A 39 1.83 -5.66 -0.38
C GLU A 39 1.42 -5.79 1.08
N ARG A 40 1.57 -6.97 1.70
CA ARG A 40 1.38 -7.16 3.14
C ARG A 40 2.33 -6.26 3.94
N LEU A 41 3.61 -6.22 3.56
CA LEU A 41 4.59 -5.35 4.20
C LEU A 41 4.20 -3.86 4.07
N GLN A 42 3.70 -3.44 2.91
CA GLN A 42 3.20 -2.08 2.72
C GLN A 42 1.95 -1.79 3.56
N TYR A 43 1.05 -2.77 3.68
CA TYR A 43 -0.17 -2.69 4.47
C TYR A 43 0.12 -2.61 5.97
N GLU A 44 1.05 -3.42 6.49
CA GLU A 44 1.53 -3.29 7.87
C GLU A 44 2.19 -1.93 8.13
N GLY A 45 2.97 -1.43 7.16
CA GLY A 45 3.50 -0.07 7.19
C GLY A 45 2.43 1.02 7.14
N PHE A 46 1.27 0.74 6.55
CA PHE A 46 0.11 1.61 6.59
C PHE A 46 -0.58 1.60 7.94
N LEU A 47 -0.81 0.43 8.53
CA LEU A 47 -1.48 0.31 9.84
C LEU A 47 -0.75 1.12 10.91
N ARG A 48 0.58 1.02 10.99
CA ARG A 48 1.41 1.83 11.91
C ARG A 48 1.28 3.33 11.66
N ARG A 49 1.13 3.76 10.40
CA ARG A 49 0.90 5.17 10.06
C ARG A 49 -0.51 5.61 10.42
N GLN A 50 -1.51 4.75 10.25
CA GLN A 50 -2.89 5.03 10.66
C GLN A 50 -2.96 5.25 12.17
N GLU A 51 -2.39 4.35 12.96
CA GLU A 51 -2.28 4.51 14.41
C GLU A 51 -1.64 5.85 14.80
N THR A 52 -0.53 6.22 14.13
CA THR A 52 0.12 7.53 14.33
C THR A 52 -0.81 8.70 13.96
N ASN A 53 -1.50 8.60 12.83
CA ASN A 53 -2.39 9.65 12.35
C ASN A 53 -3.58 9.82 13.29
N GLU A 54 -4.17 8.73 13.76
CA GLU A 54 -5.28 8.70 14.70
C GLU A 54 -4.89 9.36 16.02
N ALA A 55 -3.74 9.00 16.60
CA ALA A 55 -3.24 9.63 17.82
C ALA A 55 -3.04 11.16 17.66
N ILE A 56 -2.51 11.61 16.52
CA ILE A 56 -2.37 13.04 16.21
C ILE A 56 -3.75 13.72 16.09
N MET A 57 -4.69 13.09 15.39
CA MET A 57 -6.04 13.62 15.18
C MET A 57 -6.82 13.68 16.49
N GLU A 58 -6.68 12.68 17.36
CA GLU A 58 -7.31 12.64 18.68
C GLU A 58 -6.83 13.79 19.56
N LEU A 59 -5.51 13.99 19.67
CA LEU A 59 -4.93 15.12 20.40
C LEU A 59 -5.40 16.47 19.82
N SER A 60 -5.52 16.57 18.50
CA SER A 60 -6.05 17.79 17.88
C SER A 60 -7.52 18.02 18.16
N LYS A 61 -8.36 16.96 18.19
CA LYS A 61 -9.78 17.04 18.56
C LYS A 61 -9.95 17.50 20.00
N GLN A 62 -9.02 17.13 20.88
CA GLN A 62 -8.95 17.62 22.27
C GLN A 62 -8.45 19.08 22.39
N GLY A 63 -8.20 19.78 21.27
CA GLY A 63 -7.74 21.17 21.27
C GLY A 63 -6.25 21.36 21.62
N VAL A 64 -5.45 20.29 21.65
CA VAL A 64 -4.03 20.38 21.99
C VAL A 64 -3.28 21.17 20.90
N PRO A 65 -2.49 22.20 21.25
CA PRO A 65 -1.76 22.97 20.25
C PRO A 65 -0.66 22.12 19.59
N ILE A 66 -0.37 22.37 18.31
CA ILE A 66 0.61 21.61 17.49
C ILE A 66 1.95 21.41 18.21
N LYS A 67 2.45 22.41 18.95
CA LYS A 67 3.71 22.31 19.69
C LYS A 67 3.66 21.20 20.76
N GLN A 68 2.53 21.04 21.43
CA GLN A 68 2.35 19.97 22.41
C GLN A 68 2.06 18.61 21.80
N ILE A 69 1.37 18.56 20.65
CA ILE A 69 1.22 17.31 19.90
C ILE A 69 2.60 16.77 19.50
N VAL A 70 3.47 17.62 18.97
CA VAL A 70 4.86 17.26 18.63
C VAL A 70 5.62 16.73 19.85
N LYS A 71 5.49 17.40 21.01
CA LYS A 71 6.17 16.97 22.25
C LYS A 71 5.66 15.63 22.77
N ARG A 72 4.34 15.39 22.74
CA ARG A 72 3.71 14.17 23.26
C ARG A 72 3.93 12.96 22.35
N THR A 73 3.87 13.17 21.04
CA THR A 73 4.00 12.08 20.05
C THR A 73 5.44 11.81 19.62
N GLY A 74 6.38 12.71 19.92
CA GLY A 74 7.77 12.61 19.47
C GLY A 74 7.95 12.77 17.95
N HIS A 75 6.90 13.14 17.22
CA HIS A 75 6.94 13.24 15.77
C HIS A 75 7.28 14.63 15.26
N SER A 76 7.85 14.70 14.05
CA SER A 76 8.19 15.98 13.43
C SER A 76 6.97 16.90 13.26
N ARG A 77 7.18 18.21 13.41
CA ARG A 77 6.15 19.23 13.17
C ARG A 77 5.57 19.16 11.75
N LYS A 78 6.38 18.75 10.76
CA LYS A 78 5.94 18.54 9.37
C LYS A 78 4.95 17.38 9.28
N LEU A 79 5.21 16.26 9.94
CA LEU A 79 4.27 15.13 10.01
C LEU A 79 2.93 15.59 10.59
N VAL A 80 2.96 16.18 11.78
CA VAL A 80 1.74 16.62 12.47
C VAL A 80 0.90 17.52 11.58
N ARG A 81 1.50 18.55 10.96
CA ARG A 81 0.77 19.44 10.05
C ARG A 81 0.21 18.73 8.81
N SER A 82 0.93 17.76 8.26
CA SER A 82 0.51 16.99 7.09
C SER A 82 -0.71 16.11 7.42
N VAL A 83 -0.71 15.48 8.60
CA VAL A 83 -1.84 14.69 9.10
C VAL A 83 -3.07 15.55 9.34
N LEU A 84 -2.91 16.68 10.04
CA LEU A 84 -4.02 17.61 10.32
C LEU A 84 -4.62 18.23 9.04
N ARG A 85 -3.89 18.20 7.92
CA ARG A 85 -4.36 18.64 6.59
C ARG A 85 -4.92 17.49 5.74
N GLY A 86 -5.00 16.27 6.26
CA GLY A 86 -5.52 15.10 5.55
C GLY A 86 -4.58 14.49 4.51
N GLN A 87 -3.27 14.84 4.50
CA GLN A 87 -2.36 14.48 3.41
C GLN A 87 -1.68 13.09 3.55
N ARG A 88 -2.11 12.24 4.48
CA ARG A 88 -1.41 10.96 4.81
C ARG A 88 -2.34 9.76 5.00
N SER A 89 -3.46 9.71 4.30
CA SER A 89 -4.46 8.64 4.37
C SER A 89 -4.20 7.45 3.44
N ASP A 90 -3.25 7.53 2.51
CA ASP A 90 -3.08 6.47 1.50
C ASP A 90 -2.53 5.16 2.06
N VAL A 91 -3.26 4.07 1.77
CA VAL A 91 -2.93 2.70 2.16
C VAL A 91 -1.63 2.26 1.52
N PHE A 92 -1.60 2.26 0.20
CA PHE A 92 -0.41 1.96 -0.57
C PHE A 92 0.22 3.28 -0.94
N ARG A 93 1.39 3.56 -0.37
CA ARG A 93 2.24 4.57 -0.97
C ARG A 93 2.69 3.99 -2.29
N VAL A 94 2.06 4.44 -3.37
CA VAL A 94 2.60 4.27 -4.71
C VAL A 94 3.90 5.05 -4.70
N ARG A 95 4.99 4.39 -4.29
CA ARG A 95 6.30 4.79 -4.74
C ARG A 95 6.20 4.51 -6.22
N GLN A 96 5.90 5.53 -7.03
CA GLN A 96 6.04 5.43 -8.47
C GLN A 96 7.47 4.97 -8.69
N SER A 97 7.63 3.67 -8.90
CA SER A 97 8.89 3.14 -9.33
C SER A 97 9.02 3.64 -10.75
N SER A 98 10.15 4.22 -11.12
CA SER A 98 10.42 4.55 -12.52
C SER A 98 10.25 3.31 -13.41
N ILE A 99 10.36 2.09 -12.84
CA ILE A 99 10.11 0.82 -13.53
C ILE A 99 8.63 0.54 -13.83
N GLU A 100 7.67 1.15 -13.11
CA GLU A 100 6.25 0.84 -13.29
C GLU A 100 5.74 1.23 -14.68
N GLU A 101 6.28 2.32 -15.24
CA GLU A 101 6.01 2.75 -16.62
C GLU A 101 6.49 1.72 -17.64
N TRP A 102 7.55 0.99 -17.32
CA TRP A 102 8.18 -0.01 -18.19
C TRP A 102 7.65 -1.43 -17.97
N LEU A 103 6.84 -1.69 -16.93
CA LEU A 103 6.31 -3.03 -16.64
C LEU A 103 5.61 -3.69 -17.84
N PRO A 104 4.72 -3.01 -18.59
CA PRO A 104 4.07 -3.62 -19.76
C PRO A 104 5.08 -4.02 -20.85
N TRP A 105 6.11 -3.20 -21.05
CA TRP A 105 7.18 -3.48 -22.00
C TRP A 105 8.06 -4.65 -21.54
N LEU A 106 8.41 -4.70 -20.25
CA LEU A 106 9.19 -5.78 -19.65
C LEU A 106 8.45 -7.12 -19.71
N ASP A 107 7.14 -7.14 -19.41
CA ASP A 107 6.31 -8.35 -19.55
C ASP A 107 6.23 -8.82 -21.01
N SER A 108 6.13 -7.89 -21.96
CA SER A 108 6.21 -8.23 -23.39
C SER A 108 7.55 -8.85 -23.76
N ARG A 109 8.67 -8.37 -23.20
CA ARG A 109 10.00 -8.95 -23.45
C ARG A 109 10.15 -10.32 -22.79
N TRP A 110 9.63 -10.49 -21.59
CA TRP A 110 9.64 -11.75 -20.86
C TRP A 110 8.90 -12.86 -21.61
N THR A 111 7.68 -12.57 -22.07
CA THR A 111 6.86 -13.51 -22.88
C THR A 111 7.49 -13.87 -24.22
N GLN A 112 8.28 -12.96 -24.80
CA GLN A 112 9.08 -13.20 -26.01
C GLN A 112 10.38 -13.98 -25.76
N GLY A 113 10.59 -14.51 -24.55
CA GLY A 113 11.76 -15.33 -24.23
C GLY A 113 13.01 -14.53 -23.88
N ALA A 114 12.94 -13.20 -23.78
CA ALA A 114 14.07 -12.35 -23.38
C ALA A 114 14.16 -12.26 -21.85
N HIS A 115 14.24 -13.41 -21.19
CA HIS A 115 14.55 -13.52 -19.77
C HIS A 115 15.91 -14.19 -19.60
N ASN A 116 16.66 -13.80 -18.57
CA ASN A 116 17.95 -14.41 -18.27
C ASN A 116 17.69 -15.89 -17.91
N ALA A 117 17.90 -16.79 -18.87
CA ALA A 117 18.10 -18.18 -18.56
C ALA A 117 19.46 -18.26 -17.85
N SER A 118 19.43 -18.44 -16.53
CA SER A 118 20.60 -18.96 -15.83
C SER A 118 20.93 -20.30 -16.48
N ALA A 119 22.02 -20.35 -17.25
CA ALA A 119 22.64 -21.59 -17.68
C ALA A 119 23.18 -22.35 -16.44
#